data_AF-A0A7M3NJC7-F1
#
_entry.id   AF-A0A7M3NJC7-F1
#
_cell.length_a   1.000
_cell.length_b   1.000
_cell.length_c   1.000
_cell.angle_alpha   90.00
_cell.angle_beta   90.00
_cell.angle_gamma   90.00
#
_symmetry.space_group_name_H-M   'P 1'
#
loop_
_entity.id
_entity.type
_entity.pdbx_description
1 polymer ?
#
loop_
_entity_poly.entity_id
_entity_poly.type
_entity_poly.pdbx_seq_one_letter_code
_entity_poly.pdbx_strand_id
1 'polypeptide(L)'
;MNFSLDLPTGPMAEAIVSTVRSSETAAVFNHSVRSFLFAEILAAHEGCLEDDTYDRDLLFAATVLHDLGTGNLAKGEARFEVEGADLAADLLRRHPGLPRSDAPGGGGGADPGAERQVPRGGSRCR
;
A
#
# COMPACT_ATOMS: atom_id res chain seq x y z
N MET A 1 0.17 19.81 13.57
CA MET A 1 0.43 18.51 12.92
C MET A 1 1.80 18.05 13.34
N ASN A 2 1.89 16.92 14.05
CA ASN A 2 3.18 16.33 14.40
C ASN A 2 3.52 15.30 13.32
N PHE A 3 4.40 15.67 12.39
CA PHE A 3 4.85 14.79 11.32
C PHE A 3 6.10 14.03 11.77
N SER A 4 6.08 12.71 11.68
CA SER A 4 7.25 11.86 11.96
C SER A 4 7.85 11.32 10.67
N LEU A 5 9.17 11.17 10.67
CA LEU A 5 9.93 10.49 9.61
C LEU A 5 10.22 9.02 9.97
N ASP A 6 9.64 8.52 11.05
CA ASP A 6 9.82 7.15 11.50
C ASP A 6 9.12 6.20 10.53
N LEU A 7 9.85 5.20 10.04
CA LEU A 7 9.23 4.10 9.30
C LEU A 7 8.54 3.13 10.27
N PRO A 8 7.53 2.38 9.81
CA PRO A 8 7.03 1.23 10.55
C PRO A 8 8.16 0.30 11.00
N THR A 9 7.98 -0.29 12.17
CA THR A 9 8.95 -1.21 12.78
C THR A 9 8.32 -2.57 13.01
N GLY A 10 9.16 -3.59 13.24
CA GLY A 10 8.73 -4.96 13.46
C GLY A 10 9.01 -5.88 12.29
N PRO A 11 8.72 -7.19 12.44
CA PRO A 11 9.26 -8.24 11.56
C PRO A 11 8.91 -8.06 10.08
N MET A 12 7.71 -7.57 9.79
CA MET A 12 7.26 -7.34 8.42
C MET A 12 7.94 -6.14 7.78
N ALA A 13 8.05 -5.02 8.49
CA ALA A 13 8.73 -3.84 8.00
C ALA A 13 10.23 -4.11 7.77
N GLU A 14 10.86 -4.86 8.67
CA GLU A 14 12.24 -5.31 8.52
C GLU A 14 12.43 -6.22 7.30
N ALA A 15 11.51 -7.17 7.07
CA ALA A 15 11.54 -8.05 5.91
C ALA A 15 11.37 -7.28 4.59
N ILE A 16 10.47 -6.30 4.55
CA ILE A 16 10.27 -5.42 3.39
C ILE A 16 11.55 -4.63 3.10
N VAL A 17 12.08 -3.92 4.10
CA VAL A 17 13.29 -3.10 3.92
C VAL A 17 14.48 -3.95 3.49
N SER A 18 14.66 -5.14 4.07
CA SER A 18 15.74 -6.06 3.71
C SER A 18 15.60 -6.56 2.26
N THR A 19 14.40 -6.96 1.86
CA THR A 19 14.11 -7.43 0.49
C THR A 19 14.36 -6.34 -0.54
N VAL A 20 13.82 -5.15 -0.32
CA VAL A 20 13.93 -4.03 -1.27
C VAL A 20 15.37 -3.55 -1.38
N ARG A 21 16.10 -3.42 -0.26
CA ARG A 21 17.52 -3.02 -0.29
C ARG A 21 18.45 -4.04 -0.96
N SER A 22 18.08 -5.32 -0.99
CA SER A 22 18.87 -6.36 -1.66
C SER A 22 18.52 -6.51 -3.14
N SER A 23 17.29 -6.15 -3.52
CA SER A 23 16.78 -6.26 -4.88
C SER A 23 17.07 -5.01 -5.72
N GLU A 24 16.84 -3.83 -5.15
CA GLU A 24 16.79 -2.56 -5.88
C GLU A 24 18.06 -1.73 -5.69
N THR A 25 18.23 -0.71 -6.54
CA THR A 25 19.26 0.31 -6.32
C THR A 25 18.89 1.22 -5.16
N ALA A 26 19.89 1.84 -4.51
CA ALA A 26 19.65 2.81 -3.45
C ALA A 26 18.76 4.00 -3.88
N ALA A 27 18.80 4.39 -5.15
CA ALA A 27 17.96 5.46 -5.67
C ALA A 27 16.48 5.08 -5.71
N VAL A 28 16.17 3.85 -6.11
CA VAL A 28 14.79 3.31 -6.17
C VAL A 28 14.27 3.05 -4.75
N PHE A 29 15.04 2.42 -3.87
CA PHE A 29 14.67 2.27 -2.46
C PHE A 29 14.33 3.62 -1.81
N ASN A 30 15.18 4.64 -2.01
CA ASN A 30 14.94 5.98 -1.48
C ASN A 30 13.72 6.65 -2.13
N HIS A 31 13.42 6.35 -3.40
CA HIS A 31 12.19 6.81 -4.06
C HIS A 31 10.96 6.21 -3.39
N SER A 32 10.92 4.90 -3.20
CA SER A 32 9.82 4.19 -2.56
C SER A 32 9.57 4.66 -1.12
N VAL A 33 10.64 4.91 -0.34
CA VAL A 33 10.52 5.53 1.00
C VAL A 33 9.95 6.95 0.95
N ARG A 34 10.33 7.78 -0.03
CA ARG A 34 9.71 9.12 -0.17
C ARG A 34 8.24 9.02 -0.55
N SER A 35 7.87 8.05 -1.40
CA SER A 35 6.48 7.79 -1.76
C SER A 35 5.64 7.43 -0.53
N PHE A 36 6.15 6.61 0.39
CA PHE A 36 5.52 6.35 1.70
C PHE A 36 5.28 7.64 2.50
N LEU A 37 6.34 8.43 2.72
CA LEU A 37 6.27 9.64 3.52
C LEU A 37 5.31 10.68 2.93
N PHE A 38 5.29 10.83 1.60
CA PHE A 38 4.33 11.71 0.92
C PHE A 38 2.90 11.19 1.03
N ALA A 39 2.70 9.87 0.98
CA ALA A 39 1.39 9.28 1.19
C ALA A 39 0.88 9.50 2.62
N GLU A 40 1.74 9.42 3.65
CA GLU A 40 1.36 9.75 5.03
C GLU A 40 0.97 11.23 5.18
N ILE A 41 1.72 12.15 4.55
CA ILE A 41 1.38 13.59 4.55
C ILE A 41 0.03 13.81 3.87
N LEU A 42 -0.22 13.15 2.74
CA LEU A 42 -1.48 13.25 2.03
C LEU A 42 -2.64 12.67 2.85
N ALA A 43 -2.45 11.51 3.49
CA ALA A 43 -3.45 10.92 4.37
C ALA A 43 -3.80 11.86 5.54
N ALA A 44 -2.80 12.51 6.14
CA ALA A 44 -3.03 13.52 7.18
C ALA A 44 -3.80 14.74 6.65
N HIS A 45 -3.43 15.24 5.46
CA HIS A 45 -4.10 16.38 4.83
C HIS A 45 -5.57 16.07 4.50
N GLU A 46 -5.87 14.84 4.07
CA GLU A 46 -7.21 14.40 3.72
C GLU A 46 -8.06 13.93 4.93
N GLY A 47 -7.48 13.92 6.14
CA GLY A 47 -8.16 13.47 7.36
C GLY A 47 -8.30 11.94 7.46
N CYS A 48 -7.51 11.18 6.71
CA CYS A 48 -7.59 9.73 6.63
C CYS A 48 -6.95 9.01 7.82
N LEU A 49 -6.11 9.67 8.61
CA LEU A 49 -5.47 9.05 9.78
C LEU A 49 -6.48 8.61 10.86
N GLU A 50 -7.70 9.17 10.83
CA GLU A 50 -8.79 8.85 11.75
C GLU A 50 -9.79 7.85 11.13
N ASP A 51 -9.59 7.41 9.89
CA ASP A 51 -10.44 6.43 9.23
C ASP A 51 -10.12 5.01 9.74
N ASP A 52 -11.14 4.24 10.12
CA ASP A 52 -11.01 2.85 10.59
C ASP A 52 -10.34 1.94 9.54
N THR A 53 -10.36 2.33 8.26
CA THR A 53 -9.70 1.59 7.18
C THR A 53 -8.26 2.02 6.91
N TYR A 54 -7.76 3.06 7.58
CA TYR A 54 -6.36 3.49 7.42
C TYR A 54 -5.42 2.49 8.10
N ASP A 55 -4.66 1.77 7.28
CA ASP A 55 -3.63 0.86 7.73
C ASP A 55 -2.26 1.39 7.27
N ARG A 56 -1.49 1.88 8.25
CA ARG A 56 -0.16 2.45 8.04
C ARG A 56 0.85 1.40 7.54
N ASP A 57 0.75 0.16 8.02
CA ASP A 57 1.65 -0.92 7.64
C ASP A 57 1.34 -1.39 6.22
N LEU A 58 0.05 -1.41 5.84
CA LEU A 58 -0.37 -1.69 4.47
C LEU A 58 0.09 -0.58 3.51
N LEU A 59 -0.05 0.68 3.91
CA LEU A 59 0.43 1.82 3.12
C LEU A 59 1.95 1.74 2.90
N PHE A 60 2.69 1.41 3.95
CA PHE A 60 4.13 1.18 3.87
C PHE A 60 4.49 0.03 2.95
N ALA A 61 3.84 -1.13 3.08
CA ALA A 61 4.07 -2.26 2.20
C ALA A 61 3.78 -1.90 0.73
N ALA A 62 2.64 -1.27 0.45
CA ALA A 62 2.25 -0.90 -0.90
C ALA A 62 3.26 0.07 -1.54
N THR A 63 3.63 1.14 -0.81
CA THR A 63 4.54 2.17 -1.32
C THR A 63 6.00 1.69 -1.41
N VAL A 64 6.47 0.87 -0.47
CA VAL A 64 7.87 0.42 -0.46
C VAL A 64 8.11 -0.73 -1.43
N LEU A 65 7.09 -1.55 -1.73
CA LEU A 65 7.20 -2.69 -2.66
C LEU A 65 6.78 -2.36 -4.11
N HIS A 66 6.22 -1.18 -4.40
CA HIS A 66 5.63 -0.91 -5.73
C HIS A 66 6.62 -1.02 -6.90
N ASP A 67 7.90 -0.77 -6.66
CA ASP A 67 8.97 -0.83 -7.65
C ASP A 67 9.79 -2.13 -7.58
N LEU A 68 9.36 -3.13 -6.80
CA LEU A 68 10.13 -4.36 -6.59
C LEU A 68 10.45 -5.11 -7.89
N GLY A 69 9.57 -4.99 -8.89
CA GLY A 69 9.76 -5.57 -10.21
C GLY A 69 10.86 -4.91 -11.05
N THR A 70 11.41 -3.77 -10.62
CA THR A 70 12.57 -3.11 -11.25
C THR A 70 13.90 -3.65 -10.70
N GLY A 71 13.86 -4.38 -9.59
CA GLY A 71 15.03 -4.96 -8.94
C GLY A 71 15.45 -6.31 -9.51
N ASN A 72 16.56 -6.84 -8.98
CA ASN A 72 17.18 -8.07 -9.46
C ASN A 72 16.43 -9.37 -9.07
N LEU A 73 15.41 -9.28 -8.22
CA LEU A 73 14.54 -10.42 -7.89
C LEU A 73 13.53 -10.73 -9.01
N ALA A 74 13.23 -9.75 -9.87
CA ALA A 74 12.42 -9.97 -11.05
C ALA A 74 13.24 -10.65 -12.15
N LYS A 75 12.66 -11.68 -12.76
CA LYS A 75 13.22 -12.43 -13.88
C LYS A 75 12.98 -11.74 -15.23
N GLY A 76 12.03 -10.80 -15.29
CA GLY A 76 11.64 -10.13 -16.52
C GLY A 76 10.71 -10.97 -17.39
N GLU A 77 9.91 -11.84 -16.78
CA GLU A 77 8.94 -12.71 -17.46
C GLU A 77 7.62 -11.96 -17.76
N ALA A 78 7.38 -10.85 -17.05
CA ALA A 78 6.22 -9.97 -17.23
C ALA A 78 6.62 -8.49 -17.14
N ARG A 79 5.63 -7.59 -17.27
CA ARG A 79 5.84 -6.16 -16.99
C ARG A 79 6.20 -5.99 -15.52
N PHE A 80 7.08 -5.03 -15.21
CA PHE A 80 7.66 -4.88 -13.87
C PHE A 80 6.59 -4.73 -12.78
N GLU A 81 5.47 -4.04 -13.06
CA GLU A 81 4.40 -3.85 -12.08
C GLU A 81 3.64 -5.14 -11.76
N VAL A 82 3.56 -6.09 -12.70
CA VAL A 82 2.89 -7.38 -12.50
C VAL A 82 3.82 -8.29 -11.70
N GLU A 83 5.06 -8.42 -12.16
CA GLU A 83 6.04 -9.29 -11.51
C GLU A 83 6.40 -8.76 -10.10
N GLY A 84 6.50 -7.44 -9.94
CA GLY A 84 6.66 -6.79 -8.64
C GLY A 84 5.50 -7.05 -7.69
N ALA A 85 4.26 -7.01 -8.17
CA ALA A 85 3.08 -7.32 -7.38
C ALA A 85 3.06 -8.80 -6.93
N ASP A 86 3.46 -9.73 -7.79
CA ASP A 86 3.58 -11.15 -7.45
C ASP A 86 4.66 -11.38 -6.38
N LEU A 87 5.85 -10.78 -6.56
CA LEU A 87 6.93 -10.82 -5.57
C LEU A 87 6.51 -10.22 -4.21
N ALA A 88 5.80 -9.10 -4.23
CA ALA A 88 5.27 -8.46 -3.04
C ALA A 88 4.24 -9.35 -2.33
N ALA A 89 3.30 -9.93 -3.07
CA ALA A 89 2.30 -10.84 -2.52
C ALA A 89 2.94 -12.07 -1.86
N ASP A 90 3.97 -12.65 -2.48
CA ASP A 90 4.72 -13.78 -1.93
C ASP A 90 5.53 -13.42 -0.69
N LEU A 91 6.10 -12.21 -0.63
CA LEU A 91 6.71 -11.69 0.59
C LEU A 91 5.67 -11.59 1.70
N LEU A 92 4.56 -10.90 1.47
CA LEU A 92 3.55 -10.62 2.50
C LEU A 92 2.85 -11.89 3.00
N ARG A 93 2.58 -12.88 2.14
CA ARG A 93 2.02 -14.17 2.56
C ARG A 93 2.92 -14.95 3.54
N ARG A 94 4.24 -14.75 3.47
CA ARG A 94 5.21 -15.37 4.41
C ARG A 94 5.27 -14.66 5.76
N HIS A 95 4.69 -13.47 5.89
CA HIS A 95 4.69 -12.64 7.09
C HIS A 95 3.24 -12.27 7.49
N PRO A 96 2.46 -13.20 8.08
CA PRO A 96 1.08 -12.92 8.47
C PRO A 96 1.02 -11.81 9.52
N GLY A 97 0.52 -10.64 9.11
CA GLY A 97 0.45 -9.43 9.93
C GLY A 97 -0.45 -8.33 9.35
N LEU A 98 -0.65 -8.29 8.02
CA LEU A 98 -1.60 -7.38 7.39
C LEU A 98 -3.02 -7.98 7.35
N PRO A 99 -4.07 -7.19 7.63
CA PRO A 99 -5.44 -7.60 7.36
C PRO A 99 -5.60 -7.89 5.87
N ARG A 100 -6.30 -8.98 5.55
CA ARG A 100 -6.70 -9.24 4.17
C ARG A 100 -7.71 -8.15 3.79
N SER A 101 -7.50 -7.49 2.66
CA SER A 101 -8.59 -6.72 2.04
C SER A 101 -9.57 -7.71 1.42
N ASP A 102 -10.41 -8.29 2.27
CA ASP A 102 -11.57 -9.02 1.79
C ASP A 102 -12.54 -7.96 1.25
N ALA A 103 -12.42 -7.63 -0.04
CA ALA A 103 -13.41 -6.80 -0.72
C ALA A 103 -14.77 -7.51 -0.60
N PRO A 104 -15.81 -6.89 -0.02
CA PRO A 104 -17.11 -7.53 0.07
C PRO A 104 -17.63 -7.73 -1.36
N GLY A 105 -17.81 -8.99 -1.74
CA GLY A 105 -18.43 -9.37 -3.00
C GLY A 105 -19.81 -8.72 -3.11
N GLY A 106 -19.95 -7.78 -4.04
CA GLY A 106 -21.20 -7.14 -4.36
C GLY A 106 -22.17 -8.11 -5.05
N GLY A 107 -22.86 -8.92 -4.25
CA GLY A 107 -24.07 -9.63 -4.66
C GLY A 107 -25.30 -8.89 -4.15
N GLY A 108 -26.09 -8.31 -5.05
CA GLY A 108 -27.38 -7.71 -4.69
C GLY A 108 -27.98 -6.91 -5.85
N GLY A 109 -29.11 -7.38 -6.37
CA GLY A 109 -29.74 -6.91 -7.60
C GLY A 109 -30.08 -5.41 -7.63
N ALA A 110 -29.99 -4.85 -8.84
CA ALA A 110 -30.31 -3.46 -9.13
C ALA A 110 -31.84 -3.26 -9.22
N ASP A 111 -32.37 -2.35 -8.40
CA ASP A 111 -33.68 -1.72 -8.58
C ASP A 111 -33.46 -0.39 -9.34
N PRO A 112 -34.05 -0.17 -10.53
CA PRO A 112 -33.78 1.01 -11.34
C PRO A 112 -34.79 2.10 -10.98
N GLY A 113 -34.50 2.94 -9.98
CA GLY A 113 -35.45 4.03 -9.68
C GLY A 113 -35.14 5.05 -8.60
N ALA A 114 -33.96 5.08 -7.98
CA ALA A 114 -33.66 6.06 -6.94
C ALA A 114 -32.45 6.92 -7.33
N GLU A 115 -32.71 8.18 -7.69
CA GLU A 115 -31.68 9.23 -7.73
C GLU A 115 -31.01 9.32 -6.37
N ARG A 116 -29.75 8.87 -6.31
CA ARG A 116 -28.97 8.89 -5.07
C ARG A 116 -28.36 10.28 -4.92
N GLN A 117 -28.94 11.10 -4.05
CA GLN A 117 -28.30 12.32 -3.56
C GLN A 117 -26.95 11.93 -2.95
N VAL A 118 -25.84 12.34 -3.57
CA VAL A 118 -24.49 12.10 -3.04
C VAL A 118 -24.28 13.01 -1.83
N PRO A 119 -24.14 12.48 -0.59
CA PRO A 119 -23.83 13.32 0.55
C PRO A 119 -22.43 13.93 0.34
N ARG A 120 -22.36 15.27 0.33
CA ARG A 120 -21.09 16.01 0.43
C ARG A 120 -20.58 15.90 1.87
N GLY A 121 -20.04 14.73 2.19
CA GLY A 121 -19.51 14.39 3.51
C GLY A 121 -19.04 12.94 3.60
N GLY A 122 -18.63 12.35 2.47
CA GLY A 122 -18.03 11.02 2.45
C GLY A 122 -16.54 11.12 2.74
N SER A 123 -16.04 10.21 3.59
CA SER A 123 -14.60 9.97 3.75
C SER A 123 -13.96 9.88 2.36
N ARG A 124 -12.96 10.73 2.10
CA ARG A 124 -12.18 10.74 0.87
C ARG A 124 -11.11 9.63 0.86
N CYS A 125 -11.19 8.70 1.81
CA CYS A 125 -10.13 7.77 2.16
C CYS A 125 -10.37 6.33 1.67
N ARG A 126 -11.28 6.14 0.70
CA ARG A 126 -11.55 4.83 0.05
C ARG A 126 -10.60 4.55 -1.10
#